data_AF-A0A1C6N390-F1
#
_entry.id   AF-A0A1C6N390-F1
#
_cell.length_a   1.000
_cell.length_b   1.000
_cell.length_c   1.000
_cell.angle_alpha   90.00
_cell.angle_beta   90.00
_cell.angle_gamma   90.00
#
_symmetry.space_group_name_H-M   'P 1'
#
loop_
_entity.id
_entity.type
_entity.pdbx_description
1 polymer ?
#
loop_
_entity_poly.entity_id
_entity_poly.type
_entity_poly.pdbx_seq_one_letter_code
_entity_poly.pdbx_strand_id
1 'polypeptide(L)' 'MPLAASVELDANTQALLMHGEDYAEFHAAFTEKRPPKWRGR' A
#
# COMPACT_ATOMS: atom_id res chain seq x y z
N MET A 1 -6.21 -12.12 -19.07
CA MET A 1 -5.20 -12.61 -18.12
C MET A 1 -5.78 -13.78 -17.35
N PRO A 2 -5.11 -14.93 -17.26
CA PRO A 2 -5.50 -16.02 -16.37
C PRO A 2 -5.54 -15.57 -14.90
N LEU A 3 -6.45 -16.12 -14.09
CA LEU A 3 -6.64 -15.72 -12.69
C LEU A 3 -5.33 -15.77 -11.86
N ALA A 4 -4.55 -16.84 -12.02
CA ALA A 4 -3.28 -17.01 -11.31
C ALA A 4 -2.30 -15.86 -11.61
N ALA A 5 -2.13 -15.51 -12.89
CA ALA A 5 -1.26 -14.42 -13.30
C ALA A 5 -1.74 -13.05 -12.77
N SER A 6 -3.06 -12.84 -12.66
CA SER A 6 -3.62 -11.61 -12.07
C SER A 6 -3.32 -11.50 -10.58
N VAL A 7 -3.40 -12.61 -9.83
CA VAL A 7 -3.10 -12.64 -8.38
C VAL A 7 -1.62 -12.42 -8.12
N GLU A 8 -0.74 -13.03 -8.91
CA GLU A 8 0.71 -12.80 -8.79
C GLU A 8 1.07 -11.34 -9.08
N LEU A 9 0.44 -10.72 -10.07
CA LEU A 9 0.65 -9.30 -10.38
C LEU A 9 0.18 -8.40 -9.22
N ASP A 10 -0.99 -8.68 -8.63
CA ASP A 10 -1.52 -7.92 -7.50
C ASP A 10 -0.60 -8.03 -6.27
N ALA A 11 -0.19 -9.26 -5.91
CA ALA A 11 0.71 -9.49 -4.78
C ALA A 11 2.06 -8.78 -4.94
N ASN A 12 2.67 -8.84 -6.13
CA ASN A 12 3.91 -8.12 -6.41
C ASN A 12 3.73 -6.59 -6.33
N THR A 13 2.61 -6.08 -6.82
CA THR A 13 2.30 -4.64 -6.76
C THR A 13 2.13 -4.18 -5.32
N GLN A 14 1.39 -4.94 -4.50
CA GLN A 14 1.21 -4.63 -3.08
C GLN A 14 2.55 -4.64 -2.34
N ALA A 15 3.39 -5.65 -2.56
CA ALA A 15 4.71 -5.72 -1.93
C ALA A 15 5.59 -4.50 -2.23
N LEU A 16 5.57 -3.98 -3.47
CA LEU A 16 6.30 -2.77 -3.84
C LEU A 16 5.75 -1.52 -3.13
N LEU A 17 4.43 -1.41 -2.99
CA LEU A 17 3.79 -0.25 -2.35
C LEU A 17 3.92 -0.25 -0.83
N MET A 18 4.16 -1.40 -0.19
CA MET A 18 4.36 -1.51 1.27
C MET A 18 5.63 -0.82 1.79
N HIS A 19 6.53 -0.38 0.91
CA HIS A 19 7.69 0.44 1.27
C HIS A 19 7.50 1.92 0.98
N GLY A 20 6.33 2.30 0.47
CA GLY A 20 5.99 3.66 0.11
C GLY A 20 5.88 4.59 1.32
N GLU A 21 6.23 5.84 1.08
CA GLU A 21 6.06 6.95 2.00
C GLU A 21 4.62 7.10 2.50
N ASP A 22 3.65 6.90 1.61
CA ASP A 22 2.22 6.94 1.94
C ASP A 22 1.75 5.66 2.64
N TYR A 23 2.38 4.50 2.42
CA TYR A 23 2.06 3.29 3.20
C TYR A 23 2.50 3.42 4.65
N ALA A 24 3.71 3.95 4.90
CA ALA A 24 4.19 4.22 6.24
C ALA A 24 3.26 5.21 6.99
N GLU A 25 2.81 6.26 6.29
CA GLU A 25 1.86 7.25 6.83
C GLU A 25 0.49 6.64 7.11
N PHE A 26 -0.03 5.79 6.22
CA PHE A 26 -1.25 5.02 6.48
C PHE A 26 -1.15 4.22 7.77
N HIS A 27 -0.07 3.44 7.94
CA HIS A 27 0.12 2.58 9.11
C HIS A 27 0.23 3.41 10.40
N ALA A 28 0.96 4.52 10.38
CA ALA A 28 1.09 5.43 11.51
C ALA A 28 -0.25 6.09 11.87
N ALA A 29 -0.94 6.66 10.88
CA ALA A 29 -2.23 7.33 11.08
C ALA A 29 -3.32 6.37 11.58
N PHE A 30 -3.35 5.13 11.07
CA PHE A 30 -4.25 4.08 11.53
C PHE A 30 -3.98 3.72 13.00
N THR A 31 -2.71 3.53 13.36
CA THR A 31 -2.29 3.20 14.74
C THR A 31 -2.64 4.33 15.71
N GLU A 32 -2.40 5.58 15.31
CA GLU A 32 -2.61 6.78 16.12
C GLU A 32 -4.06 7.30 16.10
N LYS A 33 -4.94 6.70 15.29
CA LYS A 33 -6.34 7.14 15.07
C LYS A 33 -6.44 8.62 14.66
N ARG A 34 -5.49 9.10 13.86
CA ARG A 34 -5.47 10.46 13.31
C ARG A 34 -5.77 10.46 11.82
N PRO A 35 -6.21 11.58 11.25
CA PRO A 35 -6.25 11.72 9.80
C PRO A 35 -4.84 11.59 9.19
N PRO A 36 -4.70 10.83 8.09
CA PRO A 36 -3.44 10.70 7.36
C PRO A 36 -3.12 11.97 6.55
N LYS A 37 -1.83 12.24 6.36
CA LYS A 37 -1.26 13.35 5.57
C LYS A 37 -0.56 12.79 4.33
N TRP A 38 -1.32 12.63 3.25
CA TRP A 38 -0.83 12.06 2.01
C TRP A 38 0.15 12.98 1.27
N ARG A 39 1.15 12.37 0.63
CA ARG A 39 2.09 13.06 -0.26
C ARG A 39 1.78 12.84 -1.75
N GLY A 40 1.05 11.77 -2.08
CA GLY A 40 0.54 11.54 -3.44
C GLY A 40 1.60 11.11 -4.44
N ARG A 41 2.65 10.42 -3.98
CA ARG A 41 3.78 9.95 -4.79
C ARG A 41 4.19 8.54 -4.41
#